data_AF-A0A1F4D0M2-F1
#
_entry.id   AF-A0A1F4D0M2-F1
#
_cell.length_a   1.000
_cell.length_b   1.000
_cell.length_c   1.000
_cell.angle_alpha   90.00
_cell.angle_beta   90.00
_cell.angle_gamma   90.00
#
_symmetry.space_group_name_H-M   'P 1'
#
loop_
_entity.id
_entity.type
_entity.pdbx_description
1 polymer ?
#
loop_
_entity_poly.entity_id
_entity_poly.type
_entity_poly.pdbx_seq_one_letter_code
_entity_poly.pdbx_strand_id
1 'polypeptide(L)' 'MKLCRFDDDRLGRVQADNVLDVTPALAQISVQRWPVAQGDPLALHLERVMTAVTALLPKAPRRPPGAQTRPVLLARV' A
#
# COMPACT_ATOMS: atom_id res chain seq x y z
N MET A 1 -1.89 -8.82 -7.43
CA MET A 1 -1.87 -8.50 -5.99
C MET A 1 -2.82 -7.31 -5.75
N LYS A 2 -3.69 -7.30 -4.73
CA LYS A 2 -4.63 -6.19 -4.45
C LYS A 2 -4.15 -5.32 -3.28
N LEU A 3 -3.84 -4.06 -3.53
CA LEU A 3 -3.58 -3.06 -2.51
C LEU A 3 -4.83 -2.19 -2.28
N CYS A 4 -4.92 -1.56 -1.13
CA CYS A 4 -5.99 -0.61 -0.80
C CYS A 4 -5.47 0.46 0.14
N ARG A 5 -6.19 1.58 0.19
CA ARG A 5 -5.98 2.61 1.21
C ARG A 5 -7.07 2.45 2.26
N PHE A 6 -6.70 2.47 3.53
CA PHE A 6 -7.62 2.34 4.67
C PHE A 6 -7.17 3.27 5.80
N ASP A 7 -8.01 3.46 6.83
CA ASP A 7 -7.69 4.31 8.00
C ASP A 7 -7.02 5.64 7.58
N ASP A 8 -7.71 6.37 6.71
CA ASP A 8 -7.33 7.65 6.09
C ASP A 8 -6.11 7.62 5.18
N ASP A 9 -4.93 7.18 5.61
CA ASP A 9 -3.65 7.31 4.85
C ASP A 9 -2.77 6.05 4.91
N ARG A 10 -3.34 4.91 5.33
CA ARG A 10 -2.58 3.66 5.50
C ARG A 10 -2.67 2.76 4.29
N LEU A 11 -1.58 2.03 4.05
CA LEU A 11 -1.50 1.08 2.94
C LEU A 11 -1.83 -0.32 3.41
N GLY A 12 -2.87 -0.91 2.81
CA GLY A 12 -3.35 -2.23 3.13
C GLY A 12 -3.17 -3.21 1.99
N ARG A 13 -2.84 -4.47 2.30
CA ARG A 13 -2.91 -5.59 1.38
C ARG A 13 -4.20 -6.37 1.64
N VAL A 14 -5.06 -6.45 0.63
CA VAL A 14 -6.32 -7.22 0.73
C VAL A 14 -6.05 -8.71 0.58
N GLN A 15 -6.33 -9.50 1.61
CA GLN A 15 -6.21 -10.96 1.59
C GLN A 15 -7.52 -11.59 2.07
N ALA A 16 -8.21 -12.28 1.14
CA ALA A 16 -9.58 -12.77 1.37
C ALA A 16 -10.46 -11.64 1.93
N ASP A 17 -10.96 -11.81 3.15
CA ASP A 17 -11.83 -10.87 3.84
C ASP A 17 -11.10 -10.05 4.91
N ASN A 18 -9.78 -9.86 4.76
CA ASN A 18 -8.97 -9.06 5.67
C ASN A 18 -8.10 -8.06 4.92
N VAL A 19 -7.77 -6.97 5.60
CA VAL A 19 -6.76 -6.01 5.18
C VAL A 19 -5.55 -6.17 6.10
N LEU A 20 -4.42 -6.56 5.52
CA LEU A 20 -3.16 -6.62 6.22
C LEU A 20 -2.51 -5.24 6.15
N ASP A 21 -2.21 -4.65 7.31
CA ASP A 21 -1.54 -3.37 7.35
C ASP A 21 -0.07 -3.51 6.91
N VAL A 22 0.23 -2.91 5.77
CA VAL A 22 1.55 -2.88 5.15
C VAL A 22 2.03 -1.44 4.95
N THR A 23 1.50 -0.51 5.74
CA THR A 23 1.94 0.90 5.78
C THR A 23 3.46 1.06 5.83
N PRO A 24 4.23 0.23 6.57
CA PRO A 24 5.70 0.33 6.56
C PRO A 24 6.35 0.17 5.16
N ALA A 25 5.66 -0.45 4.19
CA ALA A 25 6.16 -0.55 2.82
C ALA A 25 6.27 0.82 2.11
N LEU A 26 5.51 1.83 2.56
CA LEU A 26 5.60 3.19 2.02
C LEU A 26 6.96 3.85 2.30
N ALA A 27 7.78 3.32 3.21
CA ALA A 27 9.15 3.77 3.41
C ALA A 27 10.05 3.59 2.17
N GLN A 28 9.62 2.81 1.17
CA GLN A 28 10.31 2.69 -0.12
C GLN A 28 10.08 3.90 -1.05
N ILE A 29 9.07 4.73 -0.75
CA ILE A 29 8.79 5.96 -1.48
C ILE A 29 9.65 7.06 -0.87
N SER A 30 10.52 7.65 -1.70
CA SER A 30 11.35 8.77 -1.26
C SER A 30 10.47 9.96 -0.86
N VAL A 31 10.76 10.56 0.30
CA VAL A 31 10.15 11.84 0.70
C VAL A 31 10.47 12.87 -0.36
N GLN A 32 9.43 13.43 -0.98
CA GLN A 32 9.60 14.43 -2.02
C GLN A 32 9.90 15.79 -1.40
N ARG A 33 10.83 16.51 -2.03
CA ARG A 33 11.15 17.91 -1.72
C ARG A 33 10.75 18.77 -2.89
N TRP A 34 10.49 20.06 -2.65
CA TRP A 34 10.22 21.00 -3.72
C TRP A 34 11.43 21.12 -4.67
N PRO A 35 11.24 21.06 -6.01
CA PRO A 35 10.00 20.80 -6.72
C PRO A 35 9.62 19.30 -6.72
N VAL A 36 8.32 19.03 -6.60
CA VAL A 36 7.77 17.67 -6.61
C VAL A 36 8.00 17.04 -7.98
N ALA A 37 8.50 15.80 -8.00
CA ALA A 37 8.68 15.03 -9.22
C ALA A 37 7.32 14.73 -9.88
N GLN A 38 7.30 14.73 -11.21
CA GLN A 38 6.08 14.45 -11.96
C GLN A 38 5.71 12.96 -11.88
N GLY A 39 4.44 12.68 -11.61
CA GLY A 39 3.87 11.33 -11.55
C GLY A 39 3.39 10.94 -10.15
N ASP A 40 2.74 9.79 -10.05
CA ASP A 40 2.32 9.24 -8.76
C ASP A 40 3.51 8.55 -8.06
N PRO A 41 3.87 8.96 -6.82
CA PRO A 41 5.02 8.39 -6.12
C PRO A 41 4.90 6.89 -5.86
N LEU A 42 3.71 6.37 -5.61
CA LEU A 42 3.48 4.95 -5.40
C LEU A 42 3.68 4.17 -6.70
N ALA A 43 3.21 4.69 -7.84
CA ALA A 43 3.41 4.09 -9.15
C ALA A 43 4.89 4.07 -9.55
N LEU A 44 5.62 5.17 -9.34
CA LEU A 44 7.05 5.27 -9.65
C LEU A 44 7.93 4.29 -8.85
N HIS A 45 7.48 3.90 -7.65
CA HIS A 45 8.19 2.98 -6.76
C HIS A 45 7.48 1.63 -6.59
N LEU A 46 6.51 1.31 -7.46
CA LEU A 46 5.56 0.21 -7.25
C LEU A 46 6.26 -1.13 -7.05
N GLU A 47 7.26 -1.46 -7.87
CA GLU A 47 7.99 -2.73 -7.75
C GLU A 47 8.68 -2.87 -6.39
N ARG A 48 9.35 -1.81 -5.92
CA ARG A 48 10.03 -1.80 -4.61
C ARG A 48 9.03 -1.93 -3.47
N VAL A 49 7.92 -1.21 -3.57
CA VAL A 49 6.82 -1.29 -2.60
C VAL A 49 6.23 -2.71 -2.59
N MET A 50 6.04 -3.35 -3.74
CA MET A 50 5.51 -4.72 -3.83
C MET A 50 6.45 -5.75 -3.18
N THR A 51 7.77 -5.61 -3.39
CA THR A 51 8.76 -6.46 -2.71
C THR A 51 8.70 -6.25 -1.20
N ALA A 52 8.64 -5.00 -0.73
CA ALA A 52 8.53 -4.68 0.69
C ALA A 52 7.22 -5.21 1.30
N VAL A 53 6.09 -5.06 0.60
CA VAL A 53 4.80 -5.61 1.02
C VAL A 53 4.90 -7.13 1.20
N THR A 54 5.47 -7.84 0.23
CA THR A 54 5.63 -9.30 0.28
C THR A 54 6.44 -9.74 1.50
N ALA A 55 7.52 -9.03 1.81
CA ALA A 55 8.34 -9.30 2.99
C ALA A 55 7.61 -9.03 4.32
N LEU A 56 6.66 -8.09 4.34
CA LEU A 56 5.90 -7.72 5.54
C LEU A 56 4.70 -8.65 5.82
N LEU A 57 4.17 -9.36 4.81
CA LEU A 57 2.97 -10.19 4.95
C LEU A 57 2.98 -11.15 6.16
N PRO A 58 4.08 -11.84 6.50
CA PRO A 58 4.08 -12.79 7.62
C PRO A 58 3.87 -12.14 8.99
N LYS A 59 4.18 -10.84 9.12
CA LYS A 59 4.16 -10.09 10.39
C LYS A 59 3.12 -8.97 10.41
N ALA A 60 2.48 -8.71 9.28
CA ALA A 60 1.54 -7.60 9.13
C ALA A 60 0.27 -7.82 9.98
N PRO A 61 -0.14 -6.84 10.80
CA PRO A 61 -1.39 -6.91 11.56
C PRO A 61 -2.59 -7.11 10.62
N ARG A 62 -3.43 -8.10 10.91
CA ARG A 62 -4.68 -8.33 10.20
C ARG A 62 -5.77 -7.46 10.79
N ARG A 63 -6.50 -6.76 9.92
CA ARG A 63 -7.68 -5.99 10.28
C ARG A 63 -8.87 -6.45 9.45
N PRO A 64 -10.09 -6.49 10.03
CA PRO A 64 -11.27 -6.63 9.21
C PRO A 64 -11.36 -5.43 8.24
N PRO A 65 -11.91 -5.60 7.04
CA PRO A 65 -12.20 -4.51 6.13
C PRO A 65 -13.25 -3.62 6.80
N GLY A 66 -12.79 -2.56 7.47
CA GLY A 66 -13.67 -1.58 8.06
C GLY A 66 -14.50 -0.87 6.99
N ALA A 67 -15.56 -0.19 7.41
CA ALA A 67 -16.46 0.57 6.54
C ALA A 67 -15.76 1.61 5.64
N GLN A 68 -14.52 1.98 5.96
CA GLN A 68 -13.71 2.97 5.23
C GLN A 68 -12.64 2.35 4.31
N THR A 69 -12.73 1.06 4.00
CA THR A 69 -11.83 0.43 3.04
C THR A 69 -12.18 0.91 1.64
N ARG A 70 -11.50 1.95 1.14
CA ARG A 70 -11.64 2.37 -0.26
C ARG A 70 -10.69 1.51 -1.09
N PRO A 71 -11.19 0.58 -1.93
CA PRO A 71 -10.31 -0.19 -2.80
C PRO A 71 -9.61 0.80 -3.73
N VAL A 72 -8.32 1.01 -3.51
CA VAL A 72 -7.44 1.63 -4.51
C VAL A 72 -7.22 0.54 -5.54
N LEU A 73 -8.13 0.49 -6.51
CA LEU A 73 -8.08 -0.46 -7.61
C LEU A 73 -6.84 -0.12 -8.45
N LEU A 74 -5.69 -0.75 -8.18
CA LEU A 74 -4.56 -0.74 -9.10
C LEU A 74 -4.39 -2.13 -9.74
N ALA A 75 -4.75 -2.14 -11.01
CA ALA A 75 -4.32 -3.00 -12.12
C ALA A 75 -4.29 -4.52 -11.87
N ARG A 76 -5.16 -5.23 -12.60
CA ARG A 76 -4.71 -6.45 -13.29
C ARG A 76 -3.51 -6.01 -14.15
N VAL A 77 -2.30 -6.39 -13.72
CA VAL A 77 -1.16 -6.54 -14.63
C VAL A 77 -1.46 -7.74 -15.50
#